data_AF-A0A2T4V4S7-F1
#
_entry.id   AF-A0A2T4V4S7-F1
#
_cell.length_a   1.000
_cell.length_b   1.000
_cell.length_c   1.000
_cell.angle_alpha   90.00
_cell.angle_beta   90.00
_cell.angle_gamma   90.00
#
_symmetry.space_group_name_H-M   'P 1'
#
loop_
_entity.id
_entity.type
_entity.pdbx_description
1 polymer ?
#
loop_
_entity_poly.entity_id
_entity_poly.type
_entity_poly.pdbx_seq_one_letter_code
_entity_poly.pdbx_strand_id
1 'polypeptide(L)'
;MRGAQPPACEECRFTRFKSIYGFTLEPGTWQGEDIFRPRGLYGDLTVSERFARFVARHGFTNMRLTPTEEYVWDPHAPEPLPTTKEGSA
;
A
#
# COMPACT_ATOMS: atom_id res chain seq x y z
N MET A 1 7.22 8.69 -4.19
CA MET A 1 6.26 9.01 -5.28
C MET A 1 6.95 9.82 -6.37
N ARG A 2 6.82 9.47 -7.66
CA ARG A 2 7.46 10.22 -8.76
C ARG A 2 6.45 11.08 -9.53
N GLY A 3 6.81 12.33 -9.81
CA GLY A 3 5.99 13.25 -10.60
C GLY A 3 4.75 13.81 -9.88
N ALA A 4 4.74 13.79 -8.55
CA ALA A 4 3.66 14.35 -7.76
C ALA A 4 3.62 15.89 -7.93
N GLN A 5 2.50 16.42 -8.40
CA GLN A 5 2.19 17.84 -8.29
C GLN A 5 1.73 18.16 -6.86
N PRO A 6 1.85 19.41 -6.38
CA PRO A 6 1.23 19.83 -5.13
C PRO A 6 -0.25 19.39 -5.10
N PRO A 7 -0.75 18.89 -3.95
CA PRO A 7 -2.14 18.47 -3.87
C PRO A 7 -3.06 19.65 -4.15
N ALA A 8 -4.11 19.42 -4.94
CA ALA A 8 -5.09 20.46 -5.25
C ALA A 8 -6.05 20.77 -4.08
N CYS A 9 -6.02 19.94 -3.04
CA CYS A 9 -6.87 20.06 -1.85
C CYS A 9 -6.09 19.58 -0.62
N GLU A 10 -6.00 20.44 0.39
CA GLU A 10 -5.28 20.17 1.65
C GLU A 10 -5.96 19.09 2.50
N GLU A 11 -7.27 18.91 2.35
CA GLU A 11 -8.02 17.93 3.14
C GLU A 11 -7.81 16.51 2.62
N CYS A 12 -7.99 16.27 1.32
CA CYS A 12 -7.80 14.92 0.76
C CYS A 12 -6.33 14.62 0.41
N ARG A 13 -5.51 15.67 0.21
CA ARG A 13 -4.11 15.63 -0.25
C ARG A 13 -3.88 14.82 -1.53
N PHE A 14 -4.95 14.61 -2.30
CA PHE A 14 -4.88 13.82 -3.53
C PHE A 14 -4.11 14.59 -4.61
N THR A 15 -3.23 13.86 -5.30
CA THR A 15 -2.56 14.32 -6.50
C THR A 15 -2.50 13.17 -7.51
N ARG A 16 -2.39 13.49 -8.80
CA ARG A 16 -2.22 12.45 -9.83
C ARG A 16 -0.79 11.95 -9.79
N PHE A 17 -0.62 10.68 -9.40
CA PHE A 17 0.68 10.02 -9.45
C PHE A 17 0.92 9.41 -10.84
N LYS A 18 2.16 9.47 -11.32
CA LYS A 18 2.59 8.67 -12.48
C LYS A 18 2.87 7.24 -12.06
N SER A 19 3.52 7.07 -10.91
CA SER A 19 3.79 5.79 -10.28
C SER A 19 4.12 5.96 -8.79
N ILE A 20 3.93 4.87 -8.04
CA ILE A 20 4.23 4.73 -6.62
C ILE A 20 5.22 3.57 -6.48
N TYR A 21 6.31 3.82 -5.75
CA TYR A 21 7.28 2.80 -5.34
C TYR A 21 7.56 3.04 -3.87
N GLY A 22 6.82 2.33 -3.04
CA GLY A 22 6.75 2.54 -1.61
C GLY A 22 6.07 3.85 -1.20
N PHE A 23 5.56 3.86 0.03
CA PHE A 23 5.11 5.07 0.71
C PHE A 23 5.27 4.94 2.22
N THR A 24 5.24 6.06 2.92
CA THR A 24 5.23 6.14 4.38
C THR A 24 4.13 7.10 4.83
N LEU A 25 3.72 6.96 6.08
CA LEU A 25 2.80 7.91 6.72
C LEU A 25 3.60 9.07 7.31
N GLU A 26 3.01 10.27 7.26
CA GLU A 26 3.59 11.43 7.93
C GLU A 26 3.57 11.18 9.46
N PRO A 27 4.70 11.34 10.16
CA PRO A 27 4.77 11.09 11.60
C PRO A 27 3.72 11.87 12.38
N GLY A 28 3.08 11.23 13.36
CA GLY A 28 2.05 11.84 14.20
C GLY A 28 0.66 11.99 13.55
N THR A 29 0.50 11.63 12.27
CA THR A 29 -0.81 11.68 11.60
C THR A 29 -1.66 10.42 11.79
N TRP A 30 -1.03 9.30 12.16
CA TRP A 30 -1.71 8.03 12.44
C TRP A 30 -2.01 7.90 13.93
N GLN A 31 -3.24 7.54 14.31
CA GLN A 31 -3.69 7.45 15.70
C GLN A 31 -3.77 6.00 16.21
N GLY A 32 -3.20 5.04 15.46
CA GLY A 32 -3.17 3.64 15.83
C GLY A 32 -4.36 2.82 15.31
N GLU A 33 -5.10 3.33 14.32
CA GLU A 33 -6.15 2.61 13.64
C GLU A 33 -5.60 1.36 12.92
N ASP A 34 -6.30 0.23 13.03
CA ASP A 34 -5.88 -1.02 12.40
C ASP A 34 -6.17 -1.09 10.90
N ILE A 35 -7.21 -0.39 10.43
CA ILE A 35 -7.62 -0.32 9.04
C ILE A 35 -8.02 1.13 8.76
N PHE A 36 -7.37 1.77 7.81
CA PHE A 36 -7.64 3.17 7.48
C PHE A 36 -7.34 3.48 6.02
N ARG A 37 -7.85 4.63 5.57
CA ARG A 37 -7.54 5.21 4.26
C ARG A 37 -6.56 6.36 4.47
N PRO A 38 -5.29 6.22 4.10
CA PRO A 38 -4.36 7.34 4.18
C PRO A 38 -4.79 8.47 3.26
N ARG A 39 -4.57 9.71 3.69
CA ARG A 39 -4.74 10.89 2.83
C ARG A 39 -3.70 10.87 1.72
N GLY A 40 -4.08 11.36 0.54
CA GLY A 40 -3.22 11.43 -0.63
C GLY A 40 -3.07 10.14 -1.42
N LEU A 41 -3.44 8.97 -0.89
CA LEU A 41 -3.37 7.69 -1.61
C LEU A 41 -4.78 7.12 -1.82
N TYR A 42 -5.35 7.41 -2.99
CA TYR A 42 -6.72 7.01 -3.30
C TYR A 42 -6.79 5.57 -3.80
N GLY A 43 -7.73 4.79 -3.26
CA GLY A 43 -8.01 3.43 -3.70
C GLY A 43 -7.36 2.34 -2.86
N ASP A 44 -6.32 2.67 -2.09
CA ASP A 44 -5.64 1.71 -1.23
C ASP A 44 -6.14 1.78 0.22
N LEU A 45 -6.33 0.60 0.81
CA LEU A 45 -6.50 0.44 2.25
C LEU A 45 -5.14 0.16 2.87
N THR A 46 -4.80 0.90 3.93
CA THR A 46 -3.62 0.62 4.74
C THR A 46 -4.06 -0.04 6.04
N VAL A 47 -3.29 -1.03 6.48
CA VAL A 47 -3.55 -1.75 7.71
C VAL A 47 -2.33 -1.72 8.61
N SER A 48 -2.57 -1.81 9.92
CA SER A 48 -1.49 -1.96 10.88
C SER A 48 -0.85 -3.35 10.77
N GLU A 49 0.40 -3.47 11.23
CA GLU A 49 1.02 -4.79 11.40
C GLU A 49 0.25 -5.69 12.38
N ARG A 50 -0.44 -5.10 13.36
CA ARG A 50 -1.27 -5.85 14.31
C ARG A 50 -2.42 -6.54 13.57
N PHE A 51 -3.06 -5.85 12.64
CA PHE A 51 -4.10 -6.43 11.79
C PHE A 51 -3.52 -7.48 10.82
N ALA A 52 -2.35 -7.23 10.23
CA ALA A 52 -1.69 -8.22 9.38
C ALA A 52 -1.40 -9.54 10.13
N ARG A 53 -0.92 -9.46 11.37
CA ARG A 53 -0.73 -10.64 12.24
C ARG A 53 -2.05 -11.33 12.57
N PHE A 54 -3.13 -10.57 12.80
CA PHE A 54 -4.46 -11.12 13.03
C PHE A 54 -4.97 -11.92 11.81
N VAL A 55 -4.86 -11.34 10.61
CA VAL A 55 -5.20 -12.00 9.33
C VAL A 55 -4.44 -13.31 9.17
N ALA A 56 -3.12 -13.30 9.40
CA ALA A 56 -2.29 -14.50 9.30
C ALA A 56 -2.69 -15.56 10.33
N ARG A 57 -2.90 -15.17 11.58
CA ARG A 57 -3.28 -16.08 12.67
C ARG A 57 -4.62 -16.78 12.42
N HIS A 58 -5.57 -16.07 11.83
CA HIS A 58 -6.93 -16.57 11.62
C HIS A 58 -7.17 -17.13 10.20
N GLY A 59 -6.14 -17.18 9.35
CA GLY A 59 -6.22 -17.83 8.04
C GLY A 59 -7.19 -17.16 7.08
N PHE A 60 -7.30 -15.82 7.11
CA PHE A 60 -8.17 -15.11 6.17
C PHE A 60 -7.65 -15.30 4.74
N THR A 61 -8.56 -15.51 3.80
CA THR A 61 -8.25 -15.74 2.38
C THR A 61 -8.73 -14.58 1.51
N ASN A 62 -8.36 -14.58 0.23
CA ASN A 62 -8.74 -13.56 -0.75
C ASN A 62 -8.25 -12.14 -0.41
N MET A 63 -7.11 -12.03 0.26
CA MET A 63 -6.45 -10.77 0.59
C MET A 63 -4.97 -10.84 0.21
N ARG A 64 -4.41 -9.72 -0.26
CA ARG A 64 -2.97 -9.53 -0.44
C ARG A 64 -2.55 -8.33 0.41
N LEU A 65 -1.73 -8.59 1.43
CA LEU A 65 -1.09 -7.55 2.23
C LEU A 65 0.34 -7.39 1.73
N THR A 66 0.71 -6.17 1.36
CA THR A 66 2.04 -5.82 0.88
C THR A 66 2.63 -4.81 1.86
N PRO A 67 3.88 -4.98 2.33
CA PRO A 67 4.57 -3.96 3.10
C PRO A 67 4.55 -2.61 2.38
N THR A 68 4.41 -1.52 3.11
CA THR A 68 4.22 -0.19 2.52
C THR A 68 5.42 0.26 1.70
N GLU A 69 6.62 -0.20 2.04
CA GLU A 69 7.89 0.06 1.35
C GLU A 69 7.98 -0.70 0.01
N GLU A 70 7.27 -1.83 -0.09
CA GLU A 70 7.26 -2.73 -1.25
C GLU A 70 6.06 -2.50 -2.16
N TYR A 71 5.12 -1.63 -1.77
CA TYR A 71 3.95 -1.33 -2.58
C TYR A 71 4.36 -0.63 -3.88
N VAL A 72 4.05 -1.27 -5.02
CA VAL A 72 4.28 -0.71 -6.35
C VAL A 72 2.96 -0.55 -7.08
N TRP A 73 2.69 0.68 -7.49
CA TRP A 73 1.66 0.99 -8.48
C TRP A 73 2.33 1.70 -9.66
N ASP A 74 2.38 1.03 -10.80
CA ASP A 74 2.99 1.57 -12.01
C ASP A 74 2.16 1.08 -13.22
N PRO A 75 1.41 1.96 -13.90
CA PRO A 75 0.56 1.58 -15.02
C PRO A 75 1.36 1.11 -16.25
N HIS A 76 2.69 1.29 -16.24
CA HIS A 76 3.58 0.86 -17.31
C HIS A 76 4.51 -0.28 -16.89
N ALA A 77 4.43 -0.75 -15.65
CA ALA A 77 5.23 -1.89 -15.24
C ALA A 77 4.78 -3.14 -16.01
N PRO A 78 5.71 -3.95 -16.55
CA PRO A 78 5.37 -5.27 -17.04
C PRO A 78 4.72 -6.05 -15.90
N GLU A 79 3.63 -6.77 -16.17
CA GLU A 79 3.02 -7.65 -15.16
C GLU A 79 4.11 -8.54 -14.56
N PRO A 80 4.19 -8.66 -13.22
CA PRO A 80 5.12 -9.58 -12.62
C PRO A 80 4.83 -10.98 -13.15
N LEU A 81 5.83 -11.62 -13.76
CA LEU A 81 5.72 -13.03 -14.12
C LEU A 81 5.34 -13.80 -12.85
N PRO A 82 4.38 -14.74 -12.91
CA PRO A 82 4.08 -15.58 -11.76
C PRO A 82 5.37 -16.24 -11.33
N THR A 83 5.84 -15.94 -10.11
CA THR A 83 7.01 -16.59 -9.56
C THR A 83 6.65 -18.04 -9.33
N THR A 84 7.12 -18.93 -10.19
CA THR A 84 7.12 -20.36 -9.94
C THR A 84 7.85 -20.57 -8.62
N LYS A 85 7.13 -20.94 -7.57
CA LYS A 85 7.78 -21.57 -6.42
C LYS A 85 8.26 -22.93 -6.91
N GLU A 86 9.47 -22.99 -7.45
CA GLU A 86 10.16 -24.26 -7.65
C GLU A 86 10.41 -24.85 -6.25
N GLY A 87 9.60 -25.84 -5.91
CA GLY A 87 9.80 -26.67 -4.74
C GLY A 87 11.16 -27.35 -4.85
N SER A 88 12.02 -27.06 -3.88
CA SER A 88 13.13 -27.92 -3.52
C SER A 88 12.58 -29.28 -3.10
N ALA A 89 13.03 -30.34 -3.76
CA ALA A 89 13.01 -31.72 -3.27
C ALA A 89 14.46 -32.23 -3.27
#